data_AF-A0A2N7XB95-F1
#
_entry.id   AF-A0A2N7XB95-F1
#
_cell.length_a   1.000
_cell.length_b   1.000
_cell.length_c   1.000
_cell.angle_alpha   90.00
_cell.angle_beta   90.00
_cell.angle_gamma   90.00
#
_symmetry.space_group_name_H-M   'P 1'
#
loop_
_entity.id
_entity.type
_entity.pdbx_description
1 polymer ?
#
loop_
_entity_poly.entity_id
_entity_poly.type
_entity_poly.pdbx_seq_one_letter_code
_entity_poly.pdbx_strand_id
1 'polypeptide(L)'
;MSGIAATAAGSDAPAAQSIEVLSGTYGSNCGLPRGNVSRDLTRRCDGSETCSYELGDRFASEPMKQCRPDFLAEWRCGNVELHTAALAPGAKPGDTLVLSCARVTGAGK
;
A
#
# COMPACT_ATOMS: atom_id res chain seq x y z
N MET A 1 10.76 -15.29 53.35
CA MET A 1 11.45 -15.64 52.08
C MET A 1 10.41 -15.71 50.98
N SER A 2 10.79 -15.22 49.79
CA SER A 2 10.09 -15.33 48.51
C SER A 2 8.92 -14.39 48.25
N GLY A 3 9.24 -13.28 47.59
CA GLY A 3 8.29 -12.46 46.84
C GLY A 3 7.93 -13.10 45.50
N ILE A 4 6.76 -12.74 44.99
CA ILE A 4 6.33 -13.04 43.63
C ILE A 4 6.31 -11.73 42.85
N ALA A 5 7.33 -11.53 42.02
CA ALA A 5 7.31 -10.51 40.98
C ALA A 5 6.33 -10.96 39.91
N ALA A 6 5.17 -10.31 39.83
CA ALA A 6 4.29 -10.44 38.68
C ALA A 6 4.97 -9.77 37.48
N THR A 7 5.42 -10.59 36.53
CA THR A 7 5.86 -10.14 35.21
C THR A 7 4.71 -9.41 34.54
N ALA A 8 4.84 -8.10 34.37
CA ALA A 8 4.04 -7.36 33.40
C ALA A 8 4.35 -7.97 32.03
N ALA A 9 3.39 -8.72 31.46
CA ALA A 9 3.36 -8.97 30.04
C ALA A 9 3.16 -7.60 29.38
N GLY A 10 4.28 -6.96 29.03
CA GLY A 10 4.27 -5.85 28.09
C GLY A 10 3.51 -6.35 26.88
N SER A 11 2.34 -5.77 26.65
CA SER A 11 1.73 -5.82 25.34
C SER A 11 2.65 -4.99 24.45
N ASP A 12 3.73 -5.61 23.98
CA ASP A 12 4.39 -5.23 22.74
C ASP A 12 3.38 -5.60 21.64
N ALA A 13 2.26 -4.88 21.61
CA ALA A 13 1.55 -4.69 20.38
C ALA A 13 2.62 -4.08 19.47
N PRO A 14 3.07 -4.78 18.42
CA PRO A 14 4.02 -4.19 17.49
C PRO A 14 3.39 -2.87 17.06
N ALA A 15 4.11 -1.77 17.27
CA ALA A 15 3.61 -0.44 16.97
C ALA A 15 2.97 -0.49 15.59
N ALA A 16 1.67 -0.21 15.52
CA ALA A 16 0.87 -0.17 14.29
C ALA A 16 1.73 0.44 13.19
N GLN A 17 2.18 -0.39 12.25
CA GLN A 17 3.08 0.09 11.22
C GLN A 17 2.24 0.91 10.26
N SER A 18 2.48 2.21 10.22
CA SER A 18 1.81 3.08 9.27
C SER A 18 2.42 2.89 7.89
N ILE A 19 1.56 2.94 6.88
CA ILE A 19 1.93 3.07 5.48
C ILE A 19 2.58 4.44 5.29
N GLU A 20 3.71 4.44 4.59
CA GLU A 20 4.36 5.61 4.02
C GLU A 20 4.56 5.37 2.53
N VAL A 21 3.78 6.05 1.69
CA VAL A 21 3.87 5.89 0.25
C VAL A 21 5.16 6.54 -0.27
N LEU A 22 5.98 5.75 -0.97
CA LEU A 22 7.20 6.23 -1.60
C LEU A 22 6.95 6.63 -3.05
N SER A 23 6.22 5.79 -3.78
CA SER A 23 6.01 5.97 -5.22
C SER A 23 4.68 5.36 -5.67
N GLY A 24 4.06 6.00 -6.66
CA GLY A 24 2.82 5.54 -7.28
C GLY A 24 2.77 5.97 -8.73
N THR A 25 2.80 5.00 -9.64
CA THR A 25 2.80 5.24 -11.08
C THR A 25 1.70 4.46 -11.78
N TYR A 26 0.78 5.17 -12.41
CA TYR A 26 -0.26 4.60 -13.27
C TYR A 26 0.09 4.81 -14.74
N GLY A 27 0.17 3.73 -15.52
CA GLY A 27 0.48 3.75 -16.94
C GLY A 27 1.95 3.97 -17.25
N SER A 28 2.86 3.39 -16.45
CA SER A 28 4.30 3.42 -16.76
C SER A 28 4.58 2.73 -18.10
N ASN A 29 3.87 1.64 -18.41
CA ASN A 29 3.92 0.98 -19.71
C ASN A 29 3.39 1.84 -20.87
N CYS A 30 2.60 2.86 -20.55
CA CYS A 30 2.02 3.82 -21.49
C CYS A 30 2.84 5.11 -21.64
N GLY A 31 4.03 5.17 -21.02
CA GLY A 31 4.90 6.33 -21.05
C GLY A 31 4.49 7.47 -20.13
N LEU A 32 3.59 7.23 -19.16
CA LEU A 32 3.27 8.25 -18.18
C LEU A 32 4.44 8.47 -17.21
N PRO A 33 4.60 9.70 -16.69
CA PRO A 33 5.67 10.02 -15.75
C PRO A 33 5.57 9.15 -14.48
N ARG A 34 6.72 8.64 -14.03
CA ARG A 34 6.80 7.95 -12.74
C ARG A 34 6.39 8.89 -11.62
N GLY A 35 5.59 8.37 -10.69
CA GLY A 35 5.08 9.13 -9.55
C GLY A 35 3.90 10.06 -9.87
N ASN A 36 3.28 9.95 -11.04
CA ASN A 36 2.10 10.75 -11.42
C ASN A 36 0.92 10.63 -10.43
N VAL A 37 0.84 9.54 -9.66
CA VAL A 37 -0.18 9.33 -8.63
C VAL A 37 0.37 9.22 -7.21
N SER A 38 1.68 9.37 -7.00
CA SER A 38 2.29 9.33 -5.65
C SER A 38 1.60 10.27 -4.68
N ARG A 39 1.47 11.56 -5.03
CA ARG A 39 0.88 12.58 -4.13
C ARG A 39 -0.54 12.25 -3.68
N ASP A 40 -1.29 11.58 -4.55
CA ASP A 40 -2.66 11.23 -4.30
C ASP A 40 -2.80 9.93 -3.49
N LEU A 41 -1.91 8.96 -3.71
CA LEU A 41 -1.75 7.79 -2.84
C LEU A 41 -1.31 8.21 -1.43
N THR A 42 -0.26 9.04 -1.31
CA THR A 42 0.23 9.60 -0.04
C THR A 42 -0.91 10.23 0.76
N ARG A 43 -1.72 11.11 0.13
CA ARG A 43 -2.84 11.76 0.83
C ARG A 43 -3.91 10.80 1.35
N ARG A 44 -4.10 9.64 0.73
CA ARG A 44 -5.16 8.70 1.10
C ARG A 44 -4.69 7.61 2.04
N CYS A 45 -3.45 7.17 1.88
CA CYS A 45 -2.94 5.97 2.53
C CYS A 45 -1.91 6.24 3.62
N ASP A 46 -1.21 7.38 3.60
CA ASP A 46 -0.20 7.65 4.62
C ASP A 46 -0.83 7.69 6.03
N GLY A 47 -0.14 7.10 7.00
CA GLY A 47 -0.59 7.04 8.39
C GLY A 47 -1.61 5.93 8.67
N SER A 48 -2.10 5.22 7.65
CA SER A 48 -3.02 4.08 7.83
C SER A 48 -2.25 2.76 7.91
N GLU A 49 -2.79 1.76 8.60
CA GLU A 49 -2.21 0.40 8.60
C GLU A 49 -2.61 -0.40 7.36
N THR A 50 -3.79 -0.12 6.79
CA THR A 50 -4.28 -0.74 5.56
C THR A 50 -5.06 0.29 4.77
N CYS A 51 -4.82 0.38 3.47
CA CYS A 51 -5.45 1.32 2.56
C CYS A 51 -5.89 0.59 1.29
N SER A 52 -7.19 0.64 1.01
CA SER A 52 -7.76 0.18 -0.27
C SER A 52 -7.87 1.38 -1.21
N TYR A 53 -7.03 1.40 -2.23
CA TYR A 53 -7.01 2.43 -3.25
C TYR A 53 -7.73 1.96 -4.51
N GLU A 54 -8.97 2.42 -4.68
CA GLU A 54 -9.75 2.14 -5.89
C GLU A 54 -9.41 3.13 -7.01
N LEU A 55 -9.25 2.60 -8.23
CA LEU A 55 -9.13 3.40 -9.43
C LEU A 55 -10.49 4.01 -9.78
N GLY A 56 -10.65 5.32 -9.59
CA GLY A 56 -11.87 6.05 -9.98
C GLY A 56 -11.90 6.49 -11.46
N ASP A 57 -12.95 7.21 -11.84
CA ASP A 57 -13.20 7.63 -13.22
C ASP A 57 -12.12 8.53 -13.83
N ARG A 58 -11.30 9.19 -13.00
CA ARG A 58 -10.15 9.98 -13.48
C ARG A 58 -9.12 9.15 -14.26
N PHE A 59 -9.14 7.83 -14.09
CA PHE A 59 -8.29 6.89 -14.81
C PHE A 59 -8.96 6.38 -16.11
N ALA A 60 -10.23 6.69 -16.34
CA ALA A 60 -11.06 6.18 -17.43
C ALA A 60 -10.86 6.87 -18.79
N SER A 61 -9.70 7.50 -19.04
CA SER A 61 -9.45 8.19 -20.31
C SER A 61 -9.35 7.20 -21.47
N GLU A 62 -9.95 7.53 -22.62
CA GLU A 62 -9.85 6.73 -23.86
C GLU A 62 -8.42 6.36 -24.28
N PRO A 63 -7.43 7.28 -24.28
CA PRO A 63 -6.04 6.91 -24.60
C PRO A 63 -5.46 5.88 -23.62
N MET A 64 -5.83 5.92 -22.34
CA MET A 64 -5.42 4.90 -21.38
C MET A 64 -6.12 3.57 -21.64
N LYS A 65 -7.41 3.56 -21.94
CA LYS A 65 -8.12 2.31 -22.29
C LYS A 65 -7.47 1.58 -23.46
N GLN A 66 -7.04 2.31 -24.48
CA GLN A 66 -6.36 1.73 -25.65
C GLN A 66 -4.97 1.19 -25.32
N CYS A 67 -4.21 1.88 -24.48
CA CYS A 67 -2.87 1.46 -24.09
C CYS A 67 -2.84 0.34 -23.03
N ARG A 68 -3.93 0.18 -22.25
CA ARG A 68 -4.04 -0.77 -21.13
C ARG A 68 -2.95 -0.55 -20.07
N PRO A 69 -3.07 0.53 -19.26
CA PRO A 69 -2.07 0.90 -18.28
C PRO A 69 -1.87 -0.17 -17.22
N ASP A 70 -0.63 -0.26 -16.73
CA ASP A 70 -0.29 -0.89 -15.46
C ASP A 70 -0.50 0.09 -14.31
N PHE A 71 -0.44 -0.42 -13.08
CA PHE A 71 -0.35 0.42 -11.90
C PHE A 71 0.68 -0.18 -10.96
N LEU A 72 1.66 0.61 -10.53
CA LEU A 72 2.68 0.21 -9.56
C LEU A 72 2.67 1.19 -8.40
N ALA A 73 2.53 0.67 -7.18
CA ALA A 73 2.73 1.45 -5.96
C ALA A 73 3.79 0.79 -5.08
N GLU A 74 4.63 1.64 -4.51
CA GLU A 74 5.69 1.29 -3.57
C GLU A 74 5.45 2.06 -2.28
N TRP A 75 5.43 1.35 -1.15
CA TRP A 75 5.25 1.94 0.16
C TRP A 75 6.17 1.27 1.17
N ARG A 76 6.42 1.97 2.26
CA ARG A 76 7.15 1.48 3.41
C ARG A 76 6.20 1.31 4.60
N CYS A 77 6.44 0.28 5.39
CA CYS A 77 5.82 0.08 6.68
C CYS A 77 6.87 0.36 7.77
N GLY A 78 6.63 1.42 8.56
CA GLY A 78 7.60 1.92 9.53
C GLY A 78 8.93 2.33 8.87
N ASN A 79 10.07 1.92 9.45
CA ASN A 79 11.39 2.40 9.02
C ASN A 79 12.19 1.44 8.12
N VAL A 80 11.71 0.21 7.90
CA VAL A 80 12.54 -0.86 7.31
C VAL A 80 11.83 -1.75 6.29
N GLU A 81 10.51 -1.87 6.32
CA GLU A 81 9.81 -2.84 5.47
C GLU A 81 9.30 -2.17 4.21
N LEU A 82 9.94 -2.45 3.07
CA LEU A 82 9.51 -1.96 1.76
C LEU A 82 8.55 -2.98 1.14
N HIS A 83 7.41 -2.49 0.68
CA HIS A 83 6.40 -3.26 -0.01
C HIS A 83 6.09 -2.66 -1.37
N THR A 84 5.62 -3.53 -2.26
CA THR A 84 5.23 -3.18 -3.62
C THR A 84 3.97 -3.94 -3.98
N ALA A 85 3.05 -3.26 -4.64
CA ALA A 85 1.87 -3.87 -5.22
C ALA A 85 1.69 -3.33 -6.64
N ALA A 86 1.24 -4.21 -7.52
CA ALA A 86 1.03 -3.88 -8.91
C ALA A 86 -0.30 -4.43 -9.41
N LEU A 87 -0.97 -3.65 -10.25
CA LEU A 87 -2.01 -4.14 -11.16
C LEU A 87 -1.37 -4.37 -12.52
N ALA A 88 -1.68 -5.53 -13.11
CA ALA A 88 -1.21 -5.89 -14.44
C ALA A 88 -1.75 -4.91 -15.51
N PRO A 89 -1.12 -4.87 -16.70
CA PRO A 89 -1.60 -4.06 -17.82
C PRO A 89 -3.08 -4.31 -18.14
N GLY A 90 -3.85 -3.23 -18.16
CA GLY A 90 -5.32 -3.27 -18.26
C GLY A 90 -6.03 -2.89 -16.96
N ALA A 91 -5.30 -2.29 -16.01
CA ALA A 91 -5.86 -1.68 -14.82
C ALA A 91 -6.89 -0.61 -15.22
N LYS A 92 -8.13 -0.79 -14.75
CA LYS A 92 -9.29 0.01 -15.15
C LYS A 92 -10.03 0.55 -13.94
N PRO A 93 -10.92 1.54 -14.13
CA PRO A 93 -11.78 2.01 -13.05
C PRO A 93 -12.53 0.86 -12.37
N GLY A 94 -12.60 0.88 -11.04
CA GLY A 94 -13.14 -0.18 -10.20
C GLY A 94 -12.12 -1.24 -9.75
N ASP A 95 -10.95 -1.31 -10.37
CA ASP A 95 -9.86 -2.14 -9.82
C ASP A 95 -9.32 -1.51 -8.54
N THR A 96 -9.00 -2.34 -7.55
CA THR A 96 -8.53 -1.89 -6.24
C THR A 96 -7.12 -2.39 -5.98
N LEU A 97 -6.24 -1.47 -5.57
CA LEU A 97 -4.92 -1.78 -5.05
C LEU A 97 -4.96 -1.70 -3.52
N VAL A 98 -4.57 -2.78 -2.84
CA VAL A 98 -4.53 -2.81 -1.38
C VAL A 98 -3.10 -2.66 -0.90
N LEU A 99 -2.85 -1.59 -0.15
CA LEU A 99 -1.61 -1.39 0.60
C LEU A 99 -1.87 -1.83 2.02
N SER A 100 -0.98 -2.65 2.59
CA SER A 100 -1.12 -3.12 3.95
C SER A 100 0.25 -3.21 4.62
N CYS A 101 0.27 -2.75 5.85
CA CYS A 101 1.33 -2.93 6.83
C CYS A 101 0.86 -3.81 8.00
N ALA A 102 -0.36 -4.36 7.91
CA ALA A 102 -0.82 -5.34 8.87
C ALA A 102 0.10 -6.56 8.77
N ARG A 103 0.79 -6.87 9.88
CA ARG A 103 1.59 -8.09 9.98
C ARG A 103 0.67 -9.27 9.68
N VAL A 104 0.94 -9.98 8.59
CA VAL A 104 0.32 -11.28 8.34
C VAL A 104 0.83 -12.20 9.44
N THR A 105 0.13 -12.28 10.57
CA THR A 105 0.31 -13.34 11.57
C THR A 105 -0.28 -14.62 10.99
N GLY A 106 0.28 -15.07 9.87
CA GLY A 106 -0.06 -16.33 9.26
C GLY A 106 0.53 -17.43 10.11
N ALA A 107 -0.29 -18.02 10.98
CA ALA A 107 -0.08 -19.40 11.42
C ALA A 107 -0.28 -20.31 10.19
N GLY A 108 0.67 -20.29 9.26
CA GLY A 108 0.75 -21.27 8.19
C GLY A 108 1.04 -22.63 8.82
N LYS A 109 0.05 -23.51 8.77
CA LYS A 109 0.08 -24.87 9.30
C LYS A 109 1.05 -25.75 8.51
#